data_AF-A0A0M0LG38-F1
#
_entry.id   AF-A0A0M0LG38-F1
#
_cell.length_a   1.000
_cell.length_b   1.000
_cell.length_c   1.000
_cell.angle_alpha   90.00
_cell.angle_beta   90.00
_cell.angle_gamma   90.00
#
_symmetry.space_group_name_H-M   'P 1'
#
loop_
_entity.id
_entity.type
_entity.pdbx_description
1 polymer ?
#
loop_
_entity_poly.entity_id
_entity_poly.type
_entity_poly.pdbx_seq_one_letter_code
_entity_poly.pdbx_strand_id
1 'polypeptide(L)'
;MQKYNLKQVKALASVALGAVLLTSTIALPVNSVEAASSSNYKVSKGRLISKLTGKVVKGTKTFKGKVYKDGKTLTGLKVGVFYKSGKKATGTYKGKYYANGIVYTGVKNNIYFKAGAKATGIYKGMYYSKGKVFTGLKAGVYYKRGKKGTGTYGGKYYEAGKVFTGIQSTSNNLYIDGLLNTDLIVFKGQLYNGSKLNEGVVQVEGKWYKDASIANGTITLPNGKTITVTNGIDTTPGSGSTGGGSSSGGTGEITFTSTINSDIANNVDKLGLVGTSVSSSNEKVATVKITDGKIAMTSISVGTSIITIATDDKKATIEITVNANGSITIGTIIKYTTPQKN
;
A
#
# COMPACT_ATOMS: atom_id res chain seq x y z
N MET A 1 101.76 34.48 46.33
CA MET A 1 102.05 33.65 45.15
C MET A 1 100.93 32.62 45.04
N GLN A 2 100.31 32.26 43.92
CA GLN A 2 100.20 32.76 42.55
C GLN A 2 98.98 31.97 42.00
N LYS A 3 98.05 32.62 41.31
CA LYS A 3 96.90 31.98 40.66
C LYS A 3 97.37 31.17 39.45
N TYR A 4 96.86 29.94 39.26
CA TYR A 4 96.69 29.39 37.91
C TYR A 4 95.39 28.60 37.79
N ASN A 5 94.57 29.05 36.84
CA ASN A 5 93.39 28.40 36.27
C ASN A 5 93.84 27.41 35.20
N LEU A 6 93.18 26.25 35.06
CA LEU A 6 93.12 25.55 33.78
C LEU A 6 91.67 25.12 33.46
N LYS A 7 91.22 25.50 32.26
CA LYS A 7 89.89 25.25 31.68
C LYS A 7 89.85 23.90 30.93
N GLN A 8 88.73 23.21 31.14
CA GLN A 8 87.98 22.18 30.38
C GLN A 8 88.54 21.58 29.07
N VAL A 9 88.32 20.26 28.92
CA VAL A 9 87.99 19.59 27.64
C VAL A 9 86.84 18.58 27.88
N LYS A 10 85.87 18.53 26.96
CA LYS A 10 84.67 17.66 26.96
C LYS A 10 84.98 16.22 26.53
N ALA A 11 84.17 15.26 26.98
CA ALA A 11 83.86 14.04 26.22
C ALA A 11 82.45 13.49 26.53
N LEU A 12 81.83 12.94 25.48
CA LEU A 12 80.50 12.33 25.39
C LEU A 12 80.43 10.99 26.13
N ALA A 13 79.24 10.62 26.64
CA ALA A 13 78.93 9.23 26.99
C ALA A 13 77.48 8.89 26.62
N SER A 14 77.36 7.90 25.74
CA SER A 14 76.17 7.13 25.40
C SER A 14 75.73 6.25 26.58
N VAL A 15 74.43 6.02 26.77
CA VAL A 15 73.95 4.91 27.61
C VAL A 15 72.80 4.18 26.91
N ALA A 16 73.02 2.88 26.75
CA ALA A 16 72.15 1.89 26.14
C ALA A 16 71.05 1.41 27.11
N LEU A 17 69.96 0.90 26.52
CA LEU A 17 68.81 0.32 27.22
C LEU A 17 69.21 -0.95 28.01
N GLY A 18 68.77 -1.03 29.26
CA GLY A 18 68.69 -2.28 30.01
C GLY A 18 67.25 -2.55 30.42
N ALA A 19 66.66 -3.63 29.91
CA ALA A 19 65.40 -4.19 30.39
C ALA A 19 65.69 -5.21 31.48
N VAL A 20 64.97 -5.14 32.60
CA VAL A 20 64.91 -6.20 33.62
C VAL A 20 63.45 -6.44 33.96
N LEU A 21 63.05 -7.71 33.95
CA LEU A 21 61.73 -8.21 34.32
C LEU A 21 61.81 -9.04 35.61
N LEU A 22 60.65 -9.14 36.27
CA LEU A 22 60.26 -9.98 37.42
C LEU A 22 60.59 -9.35 38.79
N THR A 23 59.69 -9.25 39.78
CA THR A 23 58.68 -10.21 40.27
C THR A 23 57.39 -9.54 40.78
N SER A 24 56.42 -10.38 41.13
CA SER A 24 54.98 -10.16 41.33
C SER A 24 54.50 -9.41 42.59
N THR A 25 53.22 -8.97 42.50
CA THR A 25 52.21 -8.59 43.52
C THR A 25 52.28 -7.22 44.20
N ILE A 26 51.44 -6.28 43.74
CA ILE A 26 50.24 -5.75 44.42
C ILE A 26 49.54 -4.79 43.43
N ALA A 27 48.23 -4.98 43.24
CA ALA A 27 47.40 -4.15 42.38
C ALA A 27 47.22 -2.75 42.99
N LEU A 28 47.77 -1.73 42.33
CA LEU A 28 47.28 -0.36 42.39
C LEU A 28 46.76 0.00 40.99
N PRO A 29 45.64 0.73 40.87
CA PRO A 29 45.21 1.22 39.58
C PRO A 29 46.34 2.06 39.00
N VAL A 30 46.89 1.63 37.88
CA VAL A 30 47.66 2.47 36.96
C VAL A 30 46.73 3.58 36.47
N ASN A 31 46.50 4.57 37.33
CA ASN A 31 46.37 5.93 36.86
C ASN A 31 47.70 6.22 36.21
N SER A 32 47.69 6.10 34.90
CA SER A 32 48.75 6.52 33.99
C SER A 32 49.23 7.91 34.42
N VAL A 33 50.30 7.95 35.21
CA VAL A 33 51.20 9.09 35.25
C VAL A 33 51.98 9.01 33.95
N GLU A 34 51.28 9.17 32.83
CA GLU A 34 51.88 9.59 31.59
C GLU A 34 52.28 11.03 31.83
N ALA A 35 53.53 11.22 32.27
CA ALA A 35 54.21 12.49 32.20
C ALA A 35 53.84 13.13 30.85
N ALA A 36 53.18 14.29 30.91
CA ALA A 36 52.64 14.97 29.76
C ALA A 36 53.75 15.23 28.75
N SER A 37 53.89 14.33 27.78
CA SER A 37 54.69 14.53 26.58
C SER A 37 54.19 15.83 25.99
N SER A 38 54.99 16.90 26.14
CA SER A 38 54.66 18.18 25.56
C SER A 38 54.58 17.93 24.07
N SER A 39 53.36 17.92 23.52
CA SER A 39 53.16 17.56 22.12
C SER A 39 54.08 18.40 21.24
N ASN A 40 54.77 17.81 20.27
CA ASN A 40 55.63 18.52 19.31
C ASN A 40 54.86 19.52 18.41
N TYR A 41 53.55 19.66 18.64
CA TYR A 41 52.63 20.50 17.88
C TYR A 41 51.98 21.56 18.76
N LYS A 42 51.62 22.69 18.15
CA LYS A 42 50.73 23.71 18.70
C LYS A 42 49.73 24.16 17.64
N VAL A 43 48.62 24.75 18.07
CA VAL A 43 47.70 25.44 17.16
C VAL A 43 48.04 26.93 17.18
N SER A 44 48.31 27.51 16.03
CA SER A 44 48.55 28.94 15.86
C SER A 44 47.79 29.44 14.65
N LYS A 45 47.09 30.57 14.80
CA LYS A 45 46.23 31.16 13.74
C LYS A 45 45.28 30.12 13.10
N GLY A 46 44.69 29.26 13.93
CA GLY A 46 43.77 28.20 13.50
C GLY A 46 44.43 26.99 12.79
N ARG A 47 45.77 26.94 12.70
CA ARG A 47 46.50 25.86 12.02
C ARG A 47 47.36 25.05 12.98
N LEU A 48 47.46 23.74 12.74
CA LEU A 48 48.41 22.87 13.42
C LEU A 48 49.81 23.08 12.84
N ILE A 49 50.73 23.50 13.70
CA ILE A 49 52.14 23.77 13.36
C ILE A 49 53.08 22.99 14.28
N SER A 50 54.28 22.69 13.79
CA SER A 50 55.37 22.14 14.61
C SER A 50 55.89 23.20 15.58
N LYS A 51 56.07 22.84 16.86
CA LYS A 51 56.71 23.72 17.84
C LYS A 51 58.18 23.98 17.49
N LEU A 52 58.87 22.99 16.92
CA LEU A 52 60.30 23.06 16.60
C LEU A 52 60.57 23.98 15.41
N THR A 53 59.80 23.83 14.33
CA THR A 53 60.10 24.52 13.06
C THR A 53 59.16 25.70 12.77
N GLY A 54 58.07 25.85 13.53
CA GLY A 54 57.01 26.83 13.23
C GLY A 54 56.22 26.54 11.94
N LYS A 55 56.60 25.51 11.17
CA LYS A 55 55.98 25.17 9.87
C LYS A 55 54.68 24.40 10.06
N VAL A 56 53.80 24.52 9.07
CA VAL A 56 52.52 23.78 9.00
C VAL A 56 52.78 22.27 8.92
N VAL A 57 52.07 21.52 9.77
CA VAL A 57 52.13 20.05 9.76
C VAL A 57 51.42 19.52 8.51
N LYS A 58 52.17 18.80 7.67
CA LYS A 58 51.65 18.14 6.44
C LYS A 58 51.01 16.79 6.76
N GLY A 59 50.10 16.37 5.90
CA GLY A 59 49.39 15.10 6.03
C GLY A 59 48.31 15.12 7.11
N THR A 60 47.86 13.93 7.52
CA THR A 60 46.77 13.78 8.50
C THR A 60 47.33 13.48 9.90
N LYS A 61 47.02 14.32 10.88
CA LYS A 61 47.46 14.15 12.28
C LYS A 61 46.31 14.38 13.26
N THR A 62 46.35 13.70 14.39
CA THR A 62 45.42 13.92 15.50
C THR A 62 46.13 14.72 16.58
N PHE A 63 45.51 15.80 17.05
CA PHE A 63 46.05 16.62 18.14
C PHE A 63 44.89 17.12 19.01
N LYS A 64 45.00 16.93 20.33
CA LYS A 64 43.97 17.32 21.32
C LYS A 64 42.54 16.92 20.89
N GLY A 65 42.38 15.66 20.47
CA GLY A 65 41.09 15.11 20.04
C GLY A 65 40.53 15.66 18.71
N LYS A 66 41.28 16.50 17.99
CA LYS A 66 40.93 16.99 16.65
C LYS A 66 41.83 16.40 15.58
N VAL A 67 41.25 16.00 14.46
CA VAL A 67 41.97 15.59 13.26
C VAL A 67 42.25 16.80 12.39
N TYR A 68 43.49 16.91 11.95
CA TYR A 68 43.97 17.93 11.04
C TYR A 68 44.46 17.28 9.75
N LYS A 69 44.25 17.96 8.62
CA LYS A 69 44.87 17.65 7.33
C LYS A 69 45.56 18.92 6.82
N ASP A 70 46.87 18.83 6.60
CA ASP A 70 47.71 19.94 6.12
C ASP A 70 47.58 21.21 6.97
N GLY A 71 47.54 21.00 8.29
CA GLY A 71 47.39 22.02 9.30
C GLY A 71 45.97 22.53 9.55
N LYS A 72 44.99 22.24 8.70
CA LYS A 72 43.59 22.67 8.91
C LYS A 72 42.78 21.57 9.58
N THR A 73 41.73 21.91 10.33
CA THR A 73 40.81 20.90 10.87
C THR A 73 40.15 20.13 9.73
N LEU A 74 40.10 18.80 9.84
CA LEU A 74 39.55 17.94 8.80
C LEU A 74 38.02 18.08 8.74
N THR A 75 37.51 18.40 7.55
CA THR A 75 36.13 18.14 7.15
C THR A 75 36.15 17.16 5.99
N GLY A 76 35.79 15.91 6.25
CA GLY A 76 35.90 14.83 5.29
C GLY A 76 36.10 13.46 5.95
N LEU A 77 36.60 12.50 5.18
CA LEU A 77 36.81 11.13 5.65
C LEU A 77 38.26 10.89 6.05
N LYS A 78 38.45 10.15 7.15
CA LYS A 78 39.71 9.50 7.53
C LYS A 78 39.39 8.05 7.84
N VAL A 79 39.86 7.13 7.00
CA VAL A 79 39.66 5.67 7.15
C VAL A 79 38.17 5.34 7.38
N GLY A 80 37.30 5.83 6.48
CA GLY A 80 35.86 5.60 6.55
C GLY A 80 35.10 6.40 7.63
N VAL A 81 35.80 7.10 8.55
CA VAL A 81 35.17 7.90 9.59
C VAL A 81 34.99 9.35 9.13
N PHE A 82 33.77 9.88 9.22
CA PHE A 82 33.45 11.26 8.89
C PHE A 82 33.78 12.23 10.02
N TYR A 83 34.57 13.25 9.69
CA TYR A 83 34.91 14.36 10.55
C TYR A 83 34.36 15.67 9.99
N LYS A 84 33.90 16.55 10.87
CA LYS A 84 33.57 17.95 10.58
C LYS A 84 34.30 18.82 11.61
N SER A 85 35.09 19.78 11.15
CA SER A 85 35.93 20.61 12.02
C SER A 85 36.85 19.80 12.95
N GLY A 86 37.36 18.68 12.44
CA GLY A 86 38.32 17.81 13.12
C GLY A 86 37.71 16.85 14.15
N LYS A 87 36.39 16.88 14.41
CA LYS A 87 35.72 15.93 15.32
C LYS A 87 34.85 14.96 14.54
N LYS A 88 34.65 13.74 15.06
CA LYS A 88 33.66 12.79 14.51
C LYS A 88 32.31 13.49 14.43
N ALA A 89 31.63 13.37 13.29
CA ALA A 89 30.46 14.20 13.01
C ALA A 89 29.25 13.38 12.59
N THR A 90 28.09 13.94 12.88
CA THR A 90 26.80 13.47 12.38
C THR A 90 26.35 14.41 11.26
N GLY A 91 25.94 13.85 10.12
CA GLY A 91 25.50 14.63 8.97
C GLY A 91 25.75 13.95 7.64
N THR A 92 25.39 14.63 6.57
CA THR A 92 25.58 14.14 5.20
C THR A 92 26.92 14.59 4.65
N TYR A 93 27.68 13.65 4.08
CA TYR A 93 28.90 13.94 3.34
C TYR A 93 28.95 13.07 2.08
N LYS A 94 29.10 13.69 0.91
CA LYS A 94 29.11 13.01 -0.40
C LYS A 94 27.96 12.01 -0.57
N GLY A 95 26.73 12.43 -0.25
CA GLY A 95 25.51 11.64 -0.42
C GLY A 95 25.27 10.54 0.63
N LYS A 96 26.19 10.32 1.58
CA LYS A 96 26.00 9.37 2.69
C LYS A 96 25.75 10.11 4.00
N TYR A 97 24.77 9.66 4.75
CA TYR A 97 24.50 10.08 6.12
C TYR A 97 25.38 9.29 7.09
N TYR A 98 26.05 10.01 7.98
CA TYR A 98 26.89 9.48 9.04
C TYR A 98 26.28 9.85 10.39
N ALA A 99 26.37 8.94 11.35
CA ALA A 99 26.10 9.18 12.75
C ALA A 99 27.38 8.94 13.54
N ASN A 100 27.85 9.94 14.29
CA ASN A 100 29.10 9.89 15.06
C ASN A 100 30.31 9.41 14.22
N GLY A 101 30.36 9.86 12.97
CA GLY A 101 31.41 9.55 12.02
C GLY A 101 31.26 8.21 11.29
N ILE A 102 30.28 7.36 11.62
CA ILE A 102 30.09 6.06 10.98
C ILE A 102 28.91 6.12 10.01
N VAL A 103 29.01 5.43 8.87
CA VAL A 103 27.92 5.30 7.90
C VAL A 103 26.67 4.76 8.60
N TYR A 104 25.55 5.47 8.45
CA TYR A 104 24.35 5.20 9.25
C TYR A 104 23.37 4.25 8.54
N THR A 105 22.82 3.31 9.31
CA THR A 105 21.63 2.53 8.92
C THR A 105 20.60 2.66 10.03
N GLY A 106 19.41 3.12 9.69
CA GLY A 106 18.34 3.38 10.66
C GLY A 106 17.49 4.59 10.28
N VAL A 107 16.68 5.05 11.21
CA VAL A 107 15.77 6.19 11.00
C VAL A 107 16.24 7.39 11.78
N LYS A 108 16.46 8.52 11.10
CA LYS A 108 16.79 9.79 11.72
C LYS A 108 15.97 10.89 11.08
N ASN A 109 15.33 11.72 11.90
CA ASN A 109 14.45 12.80 11.46
C ASN A 109 13.39 12.30 10.44
N ASN A 110 12.75 11.17 10.74
CA ASN A 110 11.76 10.49 9.89
C ASN A 110 12.26 10.04 8.51
N ILE A 111 13.58 9.96 8.32
CA ILE A 111 14.20 9.46 7.09
C ILE A 111 14.91 8.13 7.39
N TYR A 112 14.51 7.07 6.69
CA TYR A 112 15.20 5.80 6.69
C TYR A 112 16.44 5.83 5.79
N PHE A 113 17.58 5.49 6.38
CA PHE A 113 18.85 5.31 5.70
C PHE A 113 19.28 3.84 5.76
N LYS A 114 19.83 3.35 4.65
CA LYS A 114 20.55 2.07 4.59
C LYS A 114 21.91 2.35 3.97
N ALA A 115 22.99 2.01 4.68
CA ALA A 115 24.36 2.33 4.27
C ALA A 115 24.56 3.84 3.94
N GLY A 116 23.93 4.71 4.72
CA GLY A 116 24.00 6.16 4.61
C GLY A 116 23.14 6.78 3.51
N ALA A 117 22.57 6.01 2.59
CA ALA A 117 21.68 6.52 1.55
C ALA A 117 20.22 6.44 1.99
N LYS A 118 19.37 7.39 1.55
CA LYS A 118 17.91 7.29 1.71
C LYS A 118 17.44 6.00 1.05
N ALA A 119 16.72 5.16 1.80
CA ALA A 119 16.48 3.79 1.37
C ALA A 119 15.00 3.46 1.22
N THR A 120 14.73 2.50 0.36
CA THR A 120 13.44 1.82 0.23
C THR A 120 13.56 0.45 0.88
N GLY A 121 12.56 0.05 1.65
CA GLY A 121 12.52 -1.26 2.29
C GLY A 121 11.90 -1.24 3.68
N ILE A 122 11.92 -2.39 4.34
CA ILE A 122 11.38 -2.58 5.68
C ILE A 122 12.48 -2.33 6.71
N TYR A 123 12.18 -1.50 7.71
CA TYR A 123 13.01 -1.31 8.89
C TYR A 123 12.12 -1.30 10.12
N LYS A 124 12.40 -2.18 11.09
CA LYS A 124 11.60 -2.35 12.32
C LYS A 124 10.08 -2.44 12.06
N GLY A 125 9.68 -3.24 11.06
CA GLY A 125 8.28 -3.47 10.71
C GLY A 125 7.58 -2.33 9.94
N MET A 126 8.30 -1.25 9.61
CA MET A 126 7.79 -0.17 8.78
C MET A 126 8.42 -0.19 7.40
N TYR A 127 7.60 -0.13 6.36
CA TYR A 127 8.01 0.04 4.99
C TYR A 127 8.23 1.52 4.67
N TYR A 128 9.42 1.81 4.13
CA TYR A 128 9.82 3.11 3.67
C TYR A 128 10.02 3.09 2.16
N SER A 129 9.70 4.21 1.51
CA SER A 129 10.00 4.46 0.10
C SER A 129 10.87 5.72 0.00
N LYS A 130 12.06 5.59 -0.57
CA LYS A 130 13.04 6.69 -0.73
C LYS A 130 13.28 7.45 0.59
N GLY A 131 13.35 6.70 1.69
CA GLY A 131 13.57 7.19 3.05
C GLY A 131 12.32 7.64 3.78
N LYS A 132 11.17 7.83 3.13
CA LYS A 132 9.93 8.28 3.79
C LYS A 132 9.03 7.11 4.15
N VAL A 133 8.27 7.24 5.24
CA VAL A 133 7.23 6.27 5.60
C VAL A 133 6.24 6.15 4.44
N PHE A 134 5.93 4.92 4.03
CA PHE A 134 5.13 4.67 2.83
C PHE A 134 3.66 4.44 3.15
N THR A 135 2.77 5.00 2.32
CA THR A 135 1.36 4.61 2.26
C THR A 135 1.03 4.30 0.81
N GLY A 136 0.44 3.14 0.54
CA GLY A 136 0.08 2.70 -0.80
C GLY A 136 0.40 1.23 -1.03
N LEU A 137 0.37 0.82 -2.30
CA LEU A 137 0.59 -0.57 -2.71
C LEU A 137 2.05 -0.81 -3.10
N LYS A 138 2.65 -1.88 -2.58
CA LYS A 138 3.95 -2.37 -3.06
C LYS A 138 3.92 -3.88 -3.15
N ALA A 139 4.17 -4.41 -4.36
CA ALA A 139 4.19 -5.84 -4.64
C ALA A 139 2.94 -6.56 -4.06
N GLY A 140 1.75 -6.00 -4.34
CA GLY A 140 0.47 -6.55 -3.86
C GLY A 140 0.16 -6.32 -2.38
N VAL A 141 1.09 -5.75 -1.59
CA VAL A 141 0.86 -5.47 -0.17
C VAL A 141 0.49 -4.01 0.04
N TYR A 142 -0.67 -3.76 0.63
CA TYR A 142 -1.07 -2.42 1.05
C TYR A 142 -0.39 -2.03 2.36
N TYR A 143 0.26 -0.87 2.35
CA TYR A 143 0.84 -0.25 3.53
C TYR A 143 0.08 1.03 3.88
N LYS A 144 -0.20 1.21 5.17
CA LYS A 144 -0.76 2.44 5.74
C LYS A 144 0.19 2.94 6.82
N ARG A 145 0.83 4.10 6.58
CA ARG A 145 1.87 4.65 7.47
C ARG A 145 3.00 3.63 7.75
N GLY A 146 3.44 2.95 6.71
CA GLY A 146 4.56 2.00 6.72
C GLY A 146 4.21 0.60 7.26
N LYS A 147 3.09 0.41 7.96
CA LYS A 147 2.67 -0.92 8.41
C LYS A 147 1.74 -1.55 7.38
N LYS A 148 1.64 -2.89 7.35
CA LYS A 148 0.60 -3.60 6.60
C LYS A 148 -0.76 -3.02 6.99
N GLY A 149 -1.49 -2.48 6.03
CA GLY A 149 -2.65 -1.63 6.27
C GLY A 149 -3.97 -2.38 6.22
N THR A 150 -4.95 -1.87 6.96
CA THR A 150 -6.37 -2.20 6.79
C THR A 150 -7.11 -0.95 6.31
N GLY A 151 -7.98 -1.12 5.33
CA GLY A 151 -8.77 -0.04 4.73
C GLY A 151 -8.77 -0.05 3.20
N THR A 152 -9.46 0.92 2.61
CA THR A 152 -9.61 1.05 1.16
C THR A 152 -8.44 1.81 0.55
N TYR A 153 -7.89 1.29 -0.55
CA TYR A 153 -6.90 1.96 -1.38
C TYR A 153 -7.10 1.59 -2.85
N GLY A 154 -7.24 2.60 -3.72
CA GLY A 154 -7.49 2.35 -5.14
C GLY A 154 -8.78 1.54 -5.40
N GLY A 155 -9.85 1.83 -4.66
CA GLY A 155 -11.15 1.16 -4.80
C GLY A 155 -11.26 -0.24 -4.17
N LYS A 156 -10.14 -0.84 -3.73
CA LYS A 156 -10.15 -2.15 -3.07
C LYS A 156 -9.95 -2.02 -1.57
N TYR A 157 -10.71 -2.81 -0.81
CA TYR A 157 -10.52 -2.98 0.63
C TYR A 157 -9.43 -4.02 0.89
N TYR A 158 -8.52 -3.67 1.80
CA TYR A 158 -7.44 -4.52 2.25
C TYR A 158 -7.56 -4.77 3.74
N GLU A 159 -7.15 -5.96 4.17
CA GLU A 159 -6.98 -6.32 5.57
C GLU A 159 -5.57 -6.88 5.79
N ALA A 160 -4.85 -6.33 6.79
CA ALA A 160 -3.48 -6.71 7.09
C ALA A 160 -2.55 -6.71 5.84
N GLY A 161 -2.80 -5.76 4.94
CA GLY A 161 -2.05 -5.54 3.71
C GLY A 161 -2.43 -6.45 2.53
N LYS A 162 -3.38 -7.38 2.69
CA LYS A 162 -3.86 -8.26 1.62
C LYS A 162 -5.22 -7.78 1.12
N VAL A 163 -5.51 -7.99 -0.16
CA VAL A 163 -6.86 -7.80 -0.70
C VAL A 163 -7.82 -8.69 0.09
N PHE A 164 -8.95 -8.13 0.52
CA PHE A 164 -9.86 -8.79 1.45
C PHE A 164 -11.04 -9.44 0.73
N THR A 165 -11.29 -10.71 1.02
CA THR A 165 -12.50 -11.44 0.64
C THR A 165 -13.12 -12.01 1.91
N GLY A 166 -14.33 -11.56 2.24
CA GLY A 166 -15.01 -11.95 3.48
C GLY A 166 -15.91 -10.87 4.03
N ILE A 167 -16.36 -11.08 5.27
CA ILE A 167 -17.29 -10.19 5.97
C ILE A 167 -16.48 -9.22 6.82
N GLN A 168 -16.58 -7.92 6.55
CA GLN A 168 -15.89 -6.91 7.34
C GLN A 168 -16.55 -6.80 8.72
N SER A 169 -15.77 -6.96 9.78
CA SER A 169 -16.28 -6.99 11.16
C SER A 169 -17.04 -5.73 11.61
N THR A 170 -16.69 -4.55 11.11
CA THR A 170 -17.33 -3.29 11.52
C THR A 170 -18.64 -3.01 10.80
N SER A 171 -18.66 -3.14 9.47
CA SER A 171 -19.88 -2.87 8.67
C SER A 171 -20.76 -4.09 8.47
N ASN A 172 -20.26 -5.28 8.76
CA ASN A 172 -20.88 -6.56 8.40
C ASN A 172 -21.18 -6.68 6.89
N ASN A 173 -20.37 -6.02 6.07
CA ASN A 173 -20.49 -6.08 4.60
C ASN A 173 -19.61 -7.20 4.03
N LEU A 174 -20.15 -7.96 3.10
CA LEU A 174 -19.40 -8.90 2.28
C LEU A 174 -18.57 -8.16 1.22
N TYR A 175 -17.29 -8.47 1.18
CA TYR A 175 -16.35 -8.07 0.14
C TYR A 175 -15.86 -9.29 -0.63
N ILE A 176 -15.73 -9.16 -1.95
CA ILE A 176 -15.12 -10.14 -2.85
C ILE A 176 -13.98 -9.44 -3.58
N ASP A 177 -12.76 -9.96 -3.44
CA ASP A 177 -11.53 -9.40 -4.02
C ASP A 177 -11.33 -7.90 -3.74
N GLY A 178 -11.70 -7.51 -2.52
CA GLY A 178 -11.63 -6.15 -2.00
C GLY A 178 -12.76 -5.23 -2.47
N LEU A 179 -13.67 -5.70 -3.33
CA LEU A 179 -14.82 -4.93 -3.78
C LEU A 179 -16.05 -5.28 -2.93
N LEU A 180 -16.91 -4.29 -2.70
CA LEU A 180 -18.17 -4.51 -2.02
C LEU A 180 -19.03 -5.45 -2.90
N ASN A 181 -19.56 -6.54 -2.34
CA ASN A 181 -20.37 -7.46 -3.13
C ASN A 181 -21.65 -6.75 -3.60
N THR A 182 -21.99 -6.92 -4.88
CA THR A 182 -23.23 -6.41 -5.49
C THR A 182 -24.14 -7.53 -5.98
N ASP A 183 -23.65 -8.76 -5.96
CA ASP A 183 -24.31 -9.90 -6.59
C ASP A 183 -25.09 -10.73 -5.56
N LEU A 184 -25.98 -11.58 -6.05
CA LEU A 184 -26.65 -12.60 -5.24
C LEU A 184 -25.75 -13.83 -5.16
N ILE A 185 -25.14 -14.09 -4.01
CA ILE A 185 -24.11 -15.14 -3.84
C ILE A 185 -24.25 -15.89 -2.53
N VAL A 186 -23.97 -17.20 -2.55
CA VAL A 186 -23.80 -18.00 -1.34
C VAL A 186 -22.36 -17.90 -0.87
N PHE A 187 -22.13 -17.29 0.29
CA PHE A 187 -20.81 -17.19 0.92
C PHE A 187 -20.85 -17.85 2.30
N LYS A 188 -19.97 -18.84 2.51
CA LYS A 188 -19.91 -19.62 3.76
C LYS A 188 -21.27 -20.19 4.20
N GLY A 189 -22.08 -20.64 3.24
CA GLY A 189 -23.38 -21.27 3.49
C GLY A 189 -24.54 -20.30 3.72
N GLN A 190 -24.29 -18.99 3.71
CA GLN A 190 -25.33 -17.96 3.82
C GLN A 190 -25.51 -17.25 2.48
N LEU A 191 -26.75 -16.96 2.13
CA LEU A 191 -27.08 -16.18 0.94
C LEU A 191 -26.95 -14.68 1.22
N TYR A 192 -26.21 -13.99 0.36
CA TYR A 192 -26.02 -12.56 0.37
C TYR A 192 -26.67 -11.95 -0.87
N ASN A 193 -27.43 -10.86 -0.69
CA ASN A 193 -27.93 -10.01 -1.76
C ASN A 193 -27.16 -8.68 -1.71
N GLY A 194 -26.22 -8.51 -2.65
CA GLY A 194 -25.19 -7.50 -2.52
C GLY A 194 -24.37 -7.71 -1.25
N SER A 195 -24.01 -6.64 -0.55
CA SER A 195 -23.07 -6.76 0.57
C SER A 195 -23.68 -7.33 1.86
N LYS A 196 -25.00 -7.52 1.90
CA LYS A 196 -25.76 -7.93 3.08
C LYS A 196 -26.37 -9.31 2.88
N LEU A 197 -26.74 -9.92 4.00
CA LEU A 197 -27.53 -11.15 3.98
C LEU A 197 -28.83 -10.91 3.20
N ASN A 198 -29.26 -11.93 2.45
CA ASN A 198 -30.54 -11.89 1.77
C ASN A 198 -31.69 -11.83 2.79
N GLU A 199 -32.73 -11.09 2.45
CA GLU A 199 -33.99 -11.02 3.18
C GLU A 199 -35.11 -11.49 2.26
N GLY A 200 -36.05 -12.27 2.78
CA GLY A 200 -37.15 -12.83 1.99
C GLY A 200 -36.79 -14.10 1.23
N VAL A 201 -37.66 -14.50 0.30
CA VAL A 201 -37.58 -15.81 -0.36
C VAL A 201 -37.09 -15.67 -1.79
N VAL A 202 -36.02 -16.37 -2.13
CA VAL A 202 -35.43 -16.37 -3.47
C VAL A 202 -34.87 -17.75 -3.82
N GLN A 203 -34.82 -18.08 -5.10
CA GLN A 203 -34.21 -19.30 -5.60
C GLN A 203 -32.83 -19.00 -6.20
N VAL A 204 -31.82 -19.76 -5.80
CA VAL A 204 -30.45 -19.66 -6.31
C VAL A 204 -29.95 -21.07 -6.63
N GLU A 205 -29.49 -21.28 -7.87
CA GLU A 205 -28.98 -22.58 -8.33
C GLU A 205 -29.93 -23.76 -8.04
N GLY A 206 -31.25 -23.53 -8.23
CA GLY A 206 -32.29 -24.55 -8.00
C GLY A 206 -32.68 -24.78 -6.54
N LYS A 207 -32.04 -24.10 -5.59
CA LYS A 207 -32.36 -24.17 -4.15
C LYS A 207 -33.09 -22.92 -3.69
N TRP A 208 -34.18 -23.11 -2.95
CA TRP A 208 -34.88 -22.07 -2.25
C TRP A 208 -34.12 -21.65 -0.99
N TYR A 209 -34.01 -20.35 -0.81
CA TYR A 209 -33.51 -19.71 0.39
C TYR A 209 -34.63 -18.88 1.00
N LYS A 210 -34.71 -18.89 2.33
CA LYS A 210 -35.53 -17.96 3.11
C LYS A 210 -34.57 -17.16 3.97
N ASP A 211 -34.58 -15.85 3.74
CA ASP A 211 -33.58 -14.93 4.23
C ASP A 211 -32.18 -15.42 3.82
N ALA A 212 -31.24 -15.47 4.75
CA ALA A 212 -29.87 -15.93 4.50
C ALA A 212 -29.73 -17.45 4.35
N SER A 213 -30.73 -18.24 4.78
CA SER A 213 -30.56 -19.68 4.99
C SER A 213 -31.24 -20.49 3.90
N ILE A 214 -30.72 -21.69 3.65
CA ILE A 214 -31.42 -22.65 2.80
C ILE A 214 -32.79 -22.93 3.41
N ALA A 215 -33.85 -22.82 2.61
CA ALA A 215 -35.21 -22.97 3.09
C ALA A 215 -35.51 -24.43 3.42
N ASN A 216 -36.26 -24.64 4.50
CA ASN A 216 -36.74 -25.96 4.91
C ASN A 216 -38.13 -25.79 5.55
N GLY A 217 -39.08 -26.67 5.20
CA GLY A 217 -40.48 -26.57 5.57
C GLY A 217 -41.33 -25.78 4.57
N THR A 218 -42.50 -25.34 5.00
CA THR A 218 -43.42 -24.56 4.15
C THR A 218 -42.97 -23.10 4.07
N ILE A 219 -42.86 -22.57 2.86
CA ILE A 219 -42.49 -21.18 2.58
C ILE A 219 -43.49 -20.51 1.64
N THR A 220 -43.65 -19.19 1.79
CA THR A 220 -44.49 -18.37 0.90
C THR A 220 -43.59 -17.63 -0.08
N LEU A 221 -43.83 -17.83 -1.36
CA LEU A 221 -43.13 -17.17 -2.45
C LEU A 221 -43.58 -15.70 -2.58
N PRO A 222 -42.79 -14.83 -3.23
CA PRO A 222 -43.17 -13.43 -3.44
C PRO A 222 -44.50 -13.22 -4.18
N ASN A 223 -44.93 -14.20 -4.98
CA ASN A 223 -46.22 -14.20 -5.67
C ASN A 223 -47.40 -14.70 -4.80
N GLY A 224 -47.18 -14.97 -3.51
CA GLY A 224 -48.19 -15.43 -2.57
C GLY A 224 -48.43 -16.95 -2.56
N LYS A 225 -47.84 -17.71 -3.50
CA LYS A 225 -47.94 -19.18 -3.53
C LYS A 225 -47.16 -19.80 -2.37
N THR A 226 -47.73 -20.80 -1.69
CA THR A 226 -46.99 -21.61 -0.72
C THR A 226 -46.45 -22.89 -1.37
N ILE A 227 -45.22 -23.25 -1.00
CA ILE A 227 -44.58 -24.52 -1.37
C ILE A 227 -43.97 -25.16 -0.12
N THR A 228 -43.82 -26.48 -0.12
CA THR A 228 -43.05 -27.19 0.91
C THR A 228 -41.69 -27.52 0.33
N VAL A 229 -40.62 -27.08 0.99
CA VAL A 229 -39.25 -27.33 0.55
C VAL A 229 -38.47 -28.16 1.57
N THR A 230 -37.65 -29.09 1.11
CA THR A 230 -36.70 -29.85 1.94
C THR A 230 -35.29 -29.54 1.46
N ASN A 231 -34.44 -28.98 2.32
CA ASN A 231 -33.08 -28.54 1.96
C ASN A 231 -33.06 -27.70 0.67
N GLY A 232 -33.99 -26.76 0.56
CA GLY A 232 -34.14 -25.85 -0.57
C GLY A 232 -34.83 -26.45 -1.80
N ILE A 233 -35.18 -27.73 -1.83
CA ILE A 233 -35.82 -28.37 -2.99
C ILE A 233 -37.34 -28.41 -2.78
N ASP A 234 -38.13 -28.00 -3.77
CA ASP A 234 -39.60 -28.10 -3.73
C ASP A 234 -40.05 -29.57 -3.72
N THR A 235 -40.81 -29.94 -2.69
CA THR A 235 -41.35 -31.28 -2.42
C THR A 235 -42.88 -31.27 -2.37
N THR A 236 -43.54 -30.24 -2.91
CA THR A 236 -45.00 -30.11 -2.87
C THR A 236 -45.68 -31.25 -3.65
N PRO A 237 -46.64 -32.01 -3.07
CA PRO A 237 -47.31 -33.11 -3.78
C PRO A 237 -48.04 -32.62 -5.03
N GLY A 238 -47.77 -33.23 -6.19
CA GLY A 238 -48.30 -32.82 -7.50
C GLY A 238 -47.44 -31.79 -8.24
N SER A 239 -46.39 -31.26 -7.61
CA SER A 239 -45.27 -30.60 -8.29
C SER A 239 -44.32 -31.71 -8.75
N GLY A 240 -44.33 -32.03 -10.04
CA GLY A 240 -43.47 -33.10 -10.58
C GLY A 240 -41.99 -32.78 -10.37
N SER A 241 -41.38 -33.40 -9.36
CA SER A 241 -39.92 -33.52 -9.25
C SER A 241 -39.58 -34.86 -8.60
N THR A 242 -39.23 -35.83 -9.45
CA THR A 242 -38.67 -37.12 -9.08
C THR A 242 -37.28 -36.95 -8.48
N GLY A 243 -37.08 -37.48 -7.26
CA GLY A 243 -35.75 -37.64 -6.68
C GLY A 243 -34.93 -38.73 -7.39
N GLY A 244 -33.63 -38.49 -7.55
CA GLY A 244 -32.65 -39.47 -8.01
C GLY A 244 -31.32 -38.81 -8.36
N GLY A 245 -30.28 -39.08 -7.56
CA GLY A 245 -29.01 -38.36 -7.59
C GLY A 245 -28.07 -38.67 -8.76
N SER A 246 -27.14 -37.73 -8.93
CA SER A 246 -25.86 -37.78 -9.62
C SER A 246 -25.80 -37.27 -11.07
N SER A 247 -25.04 -36.19 -11.21
CA SER A 247 -24.48 -35.56 -12.41
C SER A 247 -25.45 -35.09 -13.50
N SER A 248 -25.32 -33.81 -13.82
CA SER A 248 -25.77 -33.16 -15.05
C SER A 248 -27.27 -32.86 -15.19
N GLY A 249 -27.58 -31.55 -15.15
CA GLY A 249 -28.62 -30.93 -15.97
C GLY A 249 -30.06 -30.91 -15.43
N GLY A 250 -30.67 -29.71 -15.43
CA GLY A 250 -32.14 -29.54 -15.46
C GLY A 250 -32.80 -29.40 -14.08
N THR A 251 -32.87 -28.25 -13.40
CA THR A 251 -33.52 -26.96 -13.73
C THR A 251 -35.05 -27.02 -13.89
N GLY A 252 -35.77 -26.66 -12.84
CA GLY A 252 -36.88 -25.71 -12.95
C GLY A 252 -36.44 -24.45 -12.20
N GLU A 253 -35.39 -23.77 -12.65
CA GLU A 253 -35.33 -22.85 -13.80
C GLU A 253 -36.40 -21.76 -13.72
N ILE A 254 -36.05 -20.63 -13.09
CA ILE A 254 -36.33 -19.38 -13.77
C ILE A 254 -35.43 -19.41 -15.00
N THR A 255 -35.91 -20.02 -16.08
CA THR A 255 -35.23 -19.92 -17.37
C THR A 255 -35.14 -18.44 -17.65
N PHE A 256 -33.91 -17.93 -17.74
CA PHE A 256 -33.67 -16.61 -18.28
C PHE A 256 -34.27 -16.61 -19.68
N THR A 257 -35.49 -16.10 -19.81
CA THR A 257 -36.16 -16.00 -21.09
C THR A 257 -35.85 -14.62 -21.58
N SER A 258 -35.05 -14.53 -22.65
CA SER A 258 -34.75 -13.24 -23.26
C SER A 258 -36.07 -12.54 -23.61
N THR A 259 -36.26 -11.33 -23.08
CA THR A 259 -37.42 -10.49 -23.36
C THR A 259 -36.98 -9.24 -24.13
N ILE A 260 -37.93 -8.66 -24.85
CA ILE A 260 -37.76 -7.37 -25.50
C ILE A 260 -38.66 -6.35 -24.79
N ASN A 261 -38.07 -5.27 -24.29
CA ASN A 261 -38.82 -4.09 -23.86
C ASN A 261 -38.74 -3.02 -24.95
N SER A 262 -39.89 -2.52 -25.40
CA SER A 262 -40.00 -1.43 -26.38
C SER A 262 -40.99 -0.35 -25.94
N ASP A 263 -41.09 -0.13 -24.63
CA ASP A 263 -42.06 0.80 -24.04
C ASP A 263 -41.62 2.27 -24.17
N ILE A 264 -40.34 2.49 -24.44
CA ILE A 264 -39.77 3.83 -24.57
C ILE A 264 -39.82 4.28 -26.03
N ALA A 265 -40.66 5.28 -26.30
CA ALA A 265 -40.71 5.96 -27.59
C ALA A 265 -39.43 6.76 -27.83
N ASN A 266 -38.88 6.66 -29.05
CA ASN A 266 -37.77 7.47 -29.52
C ASN A 266 -38.29 8.84 -30.00
N ASN A 267 -38.72 9.67 -29.08
CA ASN A 267 -39.29 10.99 -29.38
C ASN A 267 -38.84 12.08 -28.39
N VAL A 268 -39.08 13.32 -28.79
CA VAL A 268 -38.70 14.51 -28.00
C VAL A 268 -39.37 14.51 -26.62
N ASP A 269 -40.62 14.05 -26.51
CA ASP A 269 -41.34 14.06 -25.23
C ASP A 269 -40.70 13.15 -24.18
N LYS A 270 -40.23 11.96 -24.60
CA LYS A 270 -39.64 10.97 -23.68
C LYS A 270 -38.14 11.16 -23.50
N LEU A 271 -37.41 11.54 -24.54
CA LEU A 271 -35.93 11.56 -24.53
C LEU A 271 -35.33 12.96 -24.69
N GLY A 272 -36.14 13.98 -25.01
CA GLY A 272 -35.66 15.32 -25.34
C GLY A 272 -35.00 15.42 -26.72
N LEU A 273 -34.97 14.31 -27.48
CA LEU A 273 -34.44 14.22 -28.84
C LEU A 273 -35.11 13.05 -29.59
N VAL A 274 -34.96 13.02 -30.91
CA VAL A 274 -35.19 11.82 -31.73
C VAL A 274 -33.82 11.26 -32.09
N GLY A 275 -33.46 10.10 -31.54
CA GLY A 275 -32.15 9.49 -31.74
C GLY A 275 -32.00 8.83 -33.10
N THR A 276 -30.81 8.92 -33.68
CA THR A 276 -30.42 8.20 -34.91
C THR A 276 -29.51 7.01 -34.61
N SER A 277 -28.96 6.92 -33.40
CA SER A 277 -28.14 5.81 -32.94
C SER A 277 -28.45 5.45 -31.48
N VAL A 278 -28.19 4.19 -31.13
CA VAL A 278 -28.36 3.67 -29.77
C VAL A 278 -27.24 2.68 -29.43
N SER A 279 -26.81 2.68 -28.17
CA SER A 279 -25.78 1.76 -27.66
C SER A 279 -26.03 1.39 -26.21
N SER A 280 -25.52 0.22 -25.81
CA SER A 280 -25.58 -0.29 -24.43
C SER A 280 -24.18 -0.22 -23.83
N SER A 281 -24.05 0.28 -22.59
CA SER A 281 -22.76 0.29 -21.89
C SER A 281 -22.25 -1.13 -21.55
N ASN A 282 -23.15 -2.12 -21.56
CA ASN A 282 -22.83 -3.52 -21.35
C ASN A 282 -23.72 -4.41 -22.24
N GLU A 283 -23.25 -4.70 -23.45
CA GLU A 283 -23.93 -5.57 -24.42
C GLU A 283 -24.08 -7.02 -23.95
N LYS A 284 -23.34 -7.45 -22.91
CA LYS A 284 -23.53 -8.77 -22.31
C LYS A 284 -24.77 -8.82 -21.41
N VAL A 285 -25.27 -7.68 -20.95
CA VAL A 285 -26.48 -7.56 -20.13
C VAL A 285 -27.70 -7.31 -21.01
N ALA A 286 -27.61 -6.37 -21.95
CA ALA A 286 -28.68 -6.10 -22.92
C ALA A 286 -28.14 -5.49 -24.20
N THR A 287 -28.70 -5.90 -25.34
CA THR A 287 -28.50 -5.25 -26.64
C THR A 287 -29.67 -4.32 -26.97
N VAL A 288 -29.42 -3.33 -27.83
CA VAL A 288 -30.37 -2.27 -28.11
C VAL A 288 -30.38 -1.89 -29.57
N LYS A 289 -31.57 -1.57 -30.08
CA LYS A 289 -31.78 -1.05 -31.44
C LYS A 289 -32.95 -0.07 -31.46
N ILE A 290 -32.96 0.79 -32.47
CA ILE A 290 -34.13 1.63 -32.77
C ILE A 290 -34.98 0.84 -33.77
N THR A 291 -36.25 0.62 -33.47
CA THR A 291 -37.18 -0.10 -34.34
C THR A 291 -38.56 0.54 -34.20
N ASP A 292 -39.19 0.86 -35.33
CA ASP A 292 -40.53 1.45 -35.38
C ASP A 292 -40.72 2.67 -34.47
N GLY A 293 -39.72 3.55 -34.42
CA GLY A 293 -39.76 4.77 -33.61
C GLY A 293 -39.67 4.52 -32.09
N LYS A 294 -39.24 3.34 -31.66
CA LYS A 294 -39.06 2.94 -30.26
C LYS A 294 -37.63 2.48 -29.97
N ILE A 295 -37.24 2.54 -28.70
CA ILE A 295 -36.00 1.95 -28.20
C ILE A 295 -36.30 0.51 -27.79
N ALA A 296 -35.89 -0.45 -28.62
CA ALA A 296 -36.06 -1.87 -28.35
C ALA A 296 -34.81 -2.42 -27.63
N MET A 297 -35.00 -2.88 -26.40
CA MET A 297 -33.97 -3.46 -25.53
C MET A 297 -34.19 -4.95 -25.43
N THR A 298 -33.19 -5.76 -25.78
CA THR A 298 -33.23 -7.22 -25.68
C THR A 298 -32.35 -7.67 -24.52
N SER A 299 -32.92 -8.37 -23.54
CA SER A 299 -32.18 -8.86 -22.38
C SER A 299 -31.27 -10.04 -22.75
N ILE A 300 -30.03 -10.05 -22.28
CA ILE A 300 -29.05 -11.12 -22.53
C ILE A 300 -28.61 -11.80 -21.23
N SER A 301 -28.37 -11.04 -20.17
CA SER A 301 -28.08 -11.61 -18.85
C SER A 301 -28.46 -10.65 -17.73
N VAL A 302 -28.58 -11.19 -16.52
CA VAL A 302 -28.90 -10.42 -15.31
C VAL A 302 -27.83 -9.35 -15.06
N GLY A 303 -28.26 -8.13 -14.77
CA GLY A 303 -27.35 -7.04 -14.47
C GLY A 303 -27.90 -5.68 -14.87
N THR A 304 -27.06 -4.66 -14.78
CA THR A 304 -27.43 -3.28 -15.11
C THR A 304 -26.71 -2.79 -16.36
N SER A 305 -27.36 -1.94 -17.14
CA SER A 305 -26.74 -1.25 -18.27
C SER A 305 -27.27 0.17 -18.40
N ILE A 306 -26.49 1.06 -19.01
CA ILE A 306 -26.91 2.39 -19.42
C ILE A 306 -27.08 2.37 -20.93
N ILE A 307 -28.30 2.65 -21.38
CA ILE A 307 -28.62 2.81 -22.80
C ILE A 307 -28.41 4.26 -23.17
N THR A 308 -27.55 4.52 -24.15
CA THR A 308 -27.28 5.85 -24.68
C THR A 308 -27.94 6.01 -26.04
N ILE A 309 -28.83 6.99 -26.16
CA ILE A 309 -29.50 7.37 -27.39
C ILE A 309 -28.89 8.68 -27.86
N ALA A 310 -28.44 8.74 -29.12
CA ALA A 310 -27.73 9.90 -29.64
C ALA A 310 -28.22 10.33 -31.02
N THR A 311 -28.08 11.63 -31.30
CA THR A 311 -28.09 12.23 -32.62
C THR A 311 -26.93 13.22 -32.67
N ASP A 312 -26.08 13.16 -33.69
CA ASP A 312 -24.89 14.01 -33.85
C ASP A 312 -24.13 14.27 -32.53
N ASP A 313 -24.34 15.43 -31.90
CA ASP A 313 -23.71 15.92 -30.67
C ASP A 313 -24.59 15.82 -29.39
N LYS A 314 -25.84 15.35 -29.50
CA LYS A 314 -26.83 15.31 -28.42
C LYS A 314 -27.02 13.89 -27.90
N LYS A 315 -27.24 13.75 -26.59
CA LYS A 315 -27.39 12.45 -25.93
C LYS A 315 -28.49 12.46 -24.87
N ALA A 316 -29.23 11.37 -24.81
CA ALA A 316 -30.12 10.99 -23.72
C ALA A 316 -29.68 9.62 -23.18
N THR A 317 -29.94 9.35 -21.90
CA THR A 317 -29.59 8.06 -21.29
C THR A 317 -30.74 7.45 -20.51
N ILE A 318 -30.76 6.12 -20.49
CA ILE A 318 -31.74 5.31 -19.76
C ILE A 318 -30.96 4.29 -18.95
N GLU A 319 -31.14 4.29 -17.63
CA GLU A 319 -30.66 3.21 -16.78
C GLU A 319 -31.61 2.02 -16.87
N ILE A 320 -31.09 0.81 -17.02
CA ILE A 320 -31.91 -0.41 -17.03
C ILE A 320 -31.32 -1.47 -16.11
N THR A 321 -32.22 -2.30 -15.59
CA THR A 321 -31.88 -3.54 -14.86
C THR A 321 -32.56 -4.72 -15.55
N VAL A 322 -31.78 -5.73 -15.92
CA VAL A 322 -32.28 -7.02 -16.39
C VAL A 322 -32.41 -7.94 -15.18
N ASN A 323 -33.63 -8.36 -14.89
CA ASN A 323 -33.95 -9.22 -13.76
C ASN A 323 -33.64 -10.69 -14.06
N ALA A 324 -33.64 -11.53 -13.02
CA ALA A 324 -33.38 -12.96 -13.12
C ALA A 324 -34.29 -13.72 -14.10
N ASN A 325 -35.52 -13.22 -14.33
CA ASN A 325 -36.47 -13.79 -15.29
C ASN A 325 -36.34 -13.22 -16.72
N GLY A 326 -35.30 -12.41 -16.99
CA GLY A 326 -35.10 -11.74 -18.28
C GLY A 326 -35.96 -10.49 -18.50
N SER A 327 -36.87 -10.12 -17.59
CA SER A 327 -37.61 -8.86 -17.68
C SER A 327 -36.69 -7.65 -17.50
N ILE A 328 -36.99 -6.57 -18.21
CA ILE A 328 -36.22 -5.32 -18.17
C ILE A 328 -36.99 -4.27 -17.37
N THR A 329 -36.39 -3.79 -16.28
CA THR A 329 -36.89 -2.67 -15.50
C THR A 329 -36.22 -1.39 -15.95
N ILE A 330 -37.03 -0.36 -16.25
CA ILE A 330 -36.56 0.97 -16.63
C ILE A 330 -36.32 1.80 -15.38
N GLY A 331 -35.10 2.32 -15.24
CA GLY A 331 -34.69 3.24 -14.18
C GLY A 331 -34.74 4.70 -14.65
N THR A 332 -33.75 5.48 -14.23
CA THR A 332 -33.69 6.91 -14.53
C THR A 332 -33.57 7.17 -16.02
N ILE A 333 -34.38 8.10 -16.54
CA ILE A 333 -34.26 8.63 -17.90
C ILE A 333 -33.72 10.06 -17.81
N ILE A 334 -32.51 10.29 -18.30
CA ILE A 334 -31.92 11.62 -18.44
C ILE A 334 -32.17 12.09 -19.86
N LYS A 335 -33.13 13.01 -20.01
CA LYS A 335 -33.46 13.62 -21.30
C LYS A 335 -32.38 14.60 -21.73
N TYR A 336 -32.22 14.77 -23.03
CA TYR A 336 -31.51 15.93 -23.56
C TYR A 336 -32.35 17.20 -23.33
N THR A 337 -31.73 18.25 -22.82
CA THR A 337 -32.32 19.58 -22.74
C THR A 337 -31.43 20.54 -23.52
N THR A 338 -32.01 21.36 -24.39
CA THR A 338 -31.25 22.43 -25.04
C THR A 338 -30.65 23.36 -23.98
N PRO A 339 -29.40 23.82 -24.15
CA PRO A 339 -28.87 24.87 -23.30
C PRO A 339 -29.82 26.07 -23.36
N GLN A 340 -30.30 26.53 -22.21
CA GLN A 340 -31.02 27.80 -22.14
C GLN A 340 -30.06 28.89 -22.65
N LYS A 341 -30.43 29.55 -23.74
CA LYS A 341 -29.81 30.83 -24.10
C LYS A 341 -30.17 31.81 -22.99
N ASN A 342 -29.17 32.15 -22.18
CA ASN A 342 -29.21 33.40 -21.41
C ASN A 342 -29.14 34.59 -22.37
#